data_AF-A0A7J0EFM7-F1
#
_entry.id   AF-A0A7J0EFM7-F1
#
_cell.length_a   1.000
_cell.length_b   1.000
_cell.length_c   1.000
_cell.angle_alpha   90.00
_cell.angle_beta   90.00
_cell.angle_gamma   90.00
#
_symmetry.space_group_name_H-M   'P 1'
#
loop_
_entity.id
_entity.type
_entity.pdbx_description
1 polymer ?
#
loop_
_entity_poly.entity_id
_entity_poly.type
_entity_poly.pdbx_seq_one_letter_code
_entity_poly.pdbx_strand_id
1 'polypeptide(L)'
;MVNNHQDLIGSYFLGLWKQNSGTQTPPAEDDEEEEAPTELNTINTYGGFLNVFPDKLSVQYTSVNLHGHDVGVVQANRAAPVKRLLYYFEIYVKNAGAKGQIAIGFTAEGFKMRRQPGWEANSYGYHGDDGYLYRGQGKGETFGPTYTAGDTVGAGINYASQEFFFTKNGTIVGPVYKDVKGPLFPTIAVHSQNEEVRVNFGKEPFFFDLKAFEAQERAKQQMMIEKMSLPQNVSHGNVLVQGSIK
;
A
#
# COMPACT_ATOMS: atom_id res chain seq x y z
N MET A 1 -43.73 -23.89 -46.80
CA MET A 1 -42.42 -24.02 -47.47
C MET A 1 -41.83 -22.62 -47.58
N VAL A 2 -40.52 -22.51 -47.25
CA VAL A 2 -39.62 -21.33 -47.37
C VAL A 2 -40.06 -20.09 -46.56
N ASN A 3 -39.18 -19.30 -45.93
CA ASN A 3 -37.80 -19.00 -46.30
C ASN A 3 -37.00 -18.55 -45.06
N ASN A 4 -35.81 -19.11 -44.88
CA ASN A 4 -34.91 -18.87 -43.76
C ASN A 4 -33.76 -17.99 -44.26
N HIS A 5 -33.86 -16.68 -44.06
CA HIS A 5 -32.78 -15.74 -44.35
C HIS A 5 -32.77 -14.65 -43.29
N GLN A 6 -31.84 -14.75 -42.34
CA GLN A 6 -30.90 -13.69 -41.95
C GLN A 6 -30.14 -14.11 -40.69
N ASP A 7 -28.92 -14.60 -40.87
CA ASP A 7 -27.88 -14.61 -39.81
C ASP A 7 -26.46 -14.70 -40.42
N LEU A 8 -26.27 -14.12 -41.62
CA LEU A 8 -24.98 -14.14 -42.32
C LEU A 8 -24.02 -13.04 -41.88
N ILE A 9 -24.48 -12.00 -41.17
CA ILE A 9 -23.61 -10.89 -40.75
C ILE A 9 -22.95 -11.19 -39.40
N GLY A 10 -23.71 -11.73 -38.43
CA GLY A 10 -23.17 -12.08 -37.11
C GLY A 10 -22.12 -13.20 -37.18
N SER A 11 -22.32 -14.18 -38.05
CA SER A 11 -21.38 -15.28 -38.29
C SER A 11 -20.09 -14.83 -38.99
N TYR A 12 -20.16 -13.80 -39.84
CA TYR A 12 -18.99 -13.22 -40.51
C TYR A 12 -18.06 -12.50 -39.52
N PHE A 13 -18.61 -11.71 -38.60
CA PHE A 13 -17.82 -11.06 -37.55
C PHE A 13 -17.26 -12.04 -36.52
N LEU A 14 -18.01 -13.10 -36.17
CA LEU A 14 -17.50 -14.16 -35.29
C LEU A 14 -16.36 -14.97 -35.95
N GLY A 15 -16.44 -15.17 -37.27
CA GLY A 15 -15.42 -15.85 -38.06
C GLY A 15 -14.12 -15.03 -38.19
N LEU A 16 -14.25 -13.71 -38.39
CA LEU A 16 -13.12 -12.78 -38.43
C LEU A 16 -12.39 -12.68 -37.09
N TRP A 17 -13.12 -12.73 -35.96
CA TRP A 17 -12.53 -12.81 -34.63
C TRP A 17 -11.73 -14.10 -34.42
N LYS A 18 -12.27 -15.25 -34.85
CA LYS A 18 -11.58 -16.55 -34.74
C LYS A 18 -10.36 -16.69 -35.66
N GLN A 19 -10.37 -16.03 -36.82
CA GLN A 19 -9.23 -16.05 -37.75
C GLN A 19 -8.12 -15.07 -37.37
N ASN A 20 -8.43 -13.95 -36.71
CA ASN A 20 -7.43 -13.01 -36.18
C ASN A 20 -6.96 -13.34 -34.76
N SER A 21 -7.67 -14.21 -34.02
CA SER A 21 -7.17 -14.78 -32.77
C SER A 21 -6.21 -15.93 -33.07
N GLY A 22 -5.05 -15.60 -33.63
CA GLY A 22 -3.89 -16.48 -33.54
C GLY A 22 -3.71 -16.85 -32.08
N THR A 23 -3.78 -18.14 -31.78
CA THR A 23 -3.61 -18.72 -30.45
C THR A 23 -2.23 -18.35 -29.90
N GLN A 24 -2.19 -17.28 -29.12
CA GLN A 24 -1.44 -17.26 -27.88
C GLN A 24 -2.50 -17.17 -26.79
N THR A 25 -2.89 -18.34 -26.25
CA THR A 25 -3.22 -18.37 -24.82
C THR A 25 -2.08 -17.63 -24.13
N PRO A 26 -2.35 -16.53 -23.39
CA PRO A 26 -1.34 -16.00 -22.50
C PRO A 26 -0.82 -17.20 -21.70
N PRO A 27 0.51 -17.35 -21.50
CA PRO A 27 0.97 -18.31 -20.52
C PRO A 27 0.15 -18.05 -19.27
N ALA A 28 -0.45 -19.10 -18.69
CA ALA A 28 -1.05 -18.99 -17.37
C ALA A 28 -0.01 -18.24 -16.54
N GLU A 29 -0.33 -17.01 -16.12
CA GLU A 29 0.53 -16.29 -15.21
C GLU A 29 0.70 -17.27 -14.06
N ASP A 30 1.91 -17.79 -13.86
CA ASP A 30 2.20 -18.56 -12.68
C ASP A 30 1.66 -17.71 -11.51
N ASP A 31 0.66 -18.24 -10.80
CA ASP A 31 0.18 -17.70 -9.54
C ASP A 31 1.29 -17.88 -8.47
N GLU A 32 2.50 -17.44 -8.78
CA GLU A 32 3.58 -17.30 -7.82
C GLU A 32 3.09 -16.29 -6.79
N GLU A 33 2.78 -16.83 -5.61
CA GLU A 33 2.35 -16.06 -4.46
C GLU A 33 3.44 -15.02 -4.14
N GLU A 34 3.08 -13.74 -4.19
CA GLU A 34 4.04 -12.67 -3.92
C GLU A 34 4.56 -12.80 -2.48
N GLU A 35 5.86 -13.08 -2.36
CA GLU A 35 6.51 -13.19 -1.07
C GLU A 35 6.39 -11.89 -0.27
N ALA A 36 5.82 -12.00 0.94
CA ALA A 36 5.65 -10.85 1.83
C ALA A 36 6.93 -10.52 2.61
N PRO A 37 7.09 -9.25 3.04
CA PRO A 37 8.09 -8.84 4.01
C PRO A 37 8.03 -9.67 5.29
N THR A 38 9.18 -10.14 5.77
CA THR A 38 9.26 -11.01 6.95
C THR A 38 10.34 -10.62 7.95
N GLU A 39 11.31 -9.81 7.51
CA GLU A 39 12.46 -9.34 8.28
C GLU A 39 13.01 -8.04 7.68
N LEU A 40 13.81 -7.34 8.47
CA LEU A 40 14.57 -6.17 8.05
C LEU A 40 15.77 -6.58 7.20
N ASN A 41 16.03 -5.86 6.12
CA ASN A 41 17.13 -6.14 5.21
C ASN A 41 18.46 -5.69 5.82
N THR A 42 19.31 -6.65 6.19
CA THR A 42 20.63 -6.39 6.79
C THR A 42 21.77 -6.23 5.78
N ILE A 43 21.53 -6.49 4.49
CA ILE A 43 22.59 -6.42 3.45
C ILE A 43 22.85 -4.96 3.05
N ASN A 44 21.84 -4.09 3.16
CA ASN A 44 21.88 -2.70 2.72
C ASN A 44 21.82 -1.67 3.86
N THR A 45 22.15 -2.04 5.10
CA THR A 45 22.23 -1.10 6.23
C THR A 45 23.52 -0.27 6.17
N TYR A 46 23.66 0.58 5.15
CA TYR A 46 24.88 1.37 4.85
C TYR A 46 25.15 2.55 5.81
N GLY A 47 24.61 2.51 7.03
CA GLY A 47 24.56 3.65 7.93
C GLY A 47 25.61 3.70 9.04
N GLY A 48 25.99 2.56 9.63
CA GLY A 48 26.79 2.54 10.87
C GLY A 48 26.11 3.14 12.12
N PHE A 49 25.01 3.89 11.94
CA PHE A 49 24.21 4.51 12.99
C PHE A 49 23.05 3.63 13.49
N LEU A 50 22.79 2.53 12.79
CA LEU A 50 21.71 1.59 13.06
C LEU A 50 22.30 0.21 13.37
N ASN A 51 21.91 -0.34 14.52
CA ASN A 51 22.11 -1.75 14.81
C ASN A 51 20.80 -2.49 14.60
N VAL A 52 20.79 -3.47 13.69
CA VAL A 52 19.67 -4.41 13.53
C VAL A 52 19.98 -5.63 14.40
N PHE A 53 19.08 -5.98 15.30
CA PHE A 53 19.29 -7.08 16.23
C PHE A 53 19.24 -8.45 15.51
N PRO A 54 19.73 -9.54 16.14
CA PRO A 54 19.74 -10.88 15.53
C PRO A 54 18.35 -11.42 15.15
N ASP A 55 17.28 -10.90 15.76
CA ASP A 55 15.89 -11.22 15.39
C ASP A 55 15.47 -10.67 14.02
N LYS A 56 16.29 -9.74 13.46
CA LYS A 56 16.03 -8.97 12.24
C LYS A 56 14.68 -8.25 12.25
N LEU A 57 14.16 -7.96 13.42
CA LEU A 57 12.88 -7.27 13.63
C LEU A 57 13.03 -6.09 14.58
N SER A 58 14.08 -6.06 15.41
CA SER A 58 14.37 -4.95 16.30
C SER A 58 15.55 -4.14 15.76
N VAL A 59 15.49 -2.81 15.93
CA VAL A 59 16.62 -1.92 15.64
C VAL A 59 16.85 -0.95 16.78
N GLN A 60 18.10 -0.51 16.90
CA GLN A 60 18.50 0.51 17.85
C GLN A 60 19.44 1.52 17.18
N TYR A 61 19.25 2.80 17.50
CA TYR A 61 20.20 3.84 17.13
C TYR A 61 21.42 3.82 18.05
N THR A 62 22.61 3.66 17.47
CA THR A 62 23.85 3.44 18.23
C THR A 62 24.81 4.61 18.22
N SER A 63 24.56 5.66 17.42
CA SER A 63 25.47 6.81 17.35
C SER A 63 25.31 7.74 18.54
N VAL A 64 26.43 8.32 18.96
CA VAL A 64 26.50 9.35 20.01
C VAL A 64 26.76 10.75 19.46
N ASN A 65 27.24 10.85 18.21
CA ASN A 65 27.49 12.12 17.54
C ASN A 65 26.32 12.39 16.58
N LEU A 66 25.57 13.46 16.84
CA LEU A 66 24.36 13.82 16.10
C LEU A 66 24.68 14.89 15.03
N HIS A 67 24.98 14.48 13.80
CA HIS A 67 24.80 15.38 12.65
C HIS A 67 23.43 15.16 12.04
N GLY A 68 22.83 16.19 11.42
CA GLY A 68 21.49 16.10 10.82
C GLY A 68 21.34 15.11 9.65
N HIS A 69 22.41 14.41 9.28
CA HIS A 69 22.44 13.38 8.25
C HIS A 69 22.76 11.98 8.79
N ASP A 70 22.91 11.83 10.11
CA ASP A 70 23.28 10.56 10.74
C ASP A 70 22.03 9.72 11.02
N VAL A 71 21.19 9.52 10.00
CA VAL A 71 19.94 8.75 10.12
C VAL A 71 20.23 7.26 9.96
N GLY A 72 19.79 6.46 10.93
CA GLY A 72 19.71 5.01 10.79
C GLY A 72 18.40 4.63 10.10
N VAL A 73 18.47 4.11 8.87
CA VAL A 73 17.29 3.71 8.08
C VAL A 73 17.46 2.28 7.59
N VAL A 74 16.36 1.53 7.54
CA VAL A 74 16.34 0.16 7.03
C VAL A 74 15.01 -0.15 6.37
N GLN A 75 15.09 -0.80 5.21
CA GLN A 75 13.94 -1.36 4.48
C GLN A 75 13.72 -2.81 4.90
N ALA A 76 12.50 -3.32 4.72
CA ALA A 76 12.26 -4.75 4.79
C ALA A 76 12.99 -5.50 3.65
N ASN A 77 13.10 -6.83 3.81
CA ASN A 77 13.75 -7.71 2.84
C ASN A 77 13.01 -7.84 1.50
N ARG A 78 11.71 -7.50 1.45
CA ARG A 78 10.85 -7.61 0.27
C ARG A 78 9.97 -6.37 0.15
N ALA A 79 9.42 -6.17 -1.05
CA ALA A 79 8.41 -5.14 -1.28
C ALA A 79 7.06 -5.56 -0.66
N ALA A 80 6.23 -4.58 -0.34
CA ALA A 80 4.83 -4.77 0.02
C ALA A 80 4.08 -5.42 -1.15
N PRO A 81 3.48 -6.61 -0.97
CA PRO A 81 2.80 -7.31 -2.04
C PRO A 81 1.55 -6.54 -2.50
N VAL A 82 1.32 -6.52 -3.81
CA VAL A 82 0.31 -5.69 -4.48
C VAL A 82 -0.91 -6.48 -4.92
N LYS A 83 -0.85 -7.81 -5.03
CA LYS A 83 -1.99 -8.68 -5.37
C LYS A 83 -2.93 -8.94 -4.17
N ARG A 84 -3.18 -7.93 -3.34
CA ARG A 84 -4.04 -7.98 -2.15
C ARG A 84 -4.80 -6.67 -1.96
N LEU A 85 -5.88 -6.67 -1.18
CA LEU A 85 -6.62 -5.44 -0.90
C LEU A 85 -5.78 -4.46 -0.08
N LEU A 86 -5.17 -4.97 0.98
CA LEU A 86 -4.39 -4.21 1.94
C LEU A 86 -3.03 -4.85 2.18
N TYR A 87 -2.00 -4.02 2.34
CA TYR A 87 -0.76 -4.40 3.01
C TYR A 87 -0.59 -3.55 4.28
N TYR A 88 -0.06 -4.12 5.37
CA TYR A 88 0.08 -3.42 6.64
C TYR A 88 1.20 -4.02 7.50
N PHE A 89 1.90 -3.17 8.24
CA PHE A 89 2.88 -3.57 9.24
C PHE A 89 2.88 -2.57 10.41
N GLU A 90 3.39 -3.00 11.56
CA GLU A 90 3.47 -2.17 12.76
C GLU A 90 4.90 -2.04 13.28
N ILE A 91 5.18 -0.93 13.95
CA ILE A 91 6.30 -0.80 14.88
C ILE A 91 5.77 -0.63 16.29
N TYR A 92 6.48 -1.21 17.25
CA TYR A 92 6.36 -0.91 18.65
C TYR A 92 7.58 -0.09 19.09
N VAL A 93 7.35 1.10 19.64
CA VAL A 93 8.41 1.97 20.12
C VAL A 93 8.82 1.51 21.52
N LYS A 94 9.94 0.78 21.61
CA LYS A 94 10.46 0.32 22.91
C LYS A 94 11.09 1.47 23.68
N ASN A 95 11.84 2.33 23.00
CA ASN A 95 12.48 3.49 23.58
C ASN A 95 12.45 4.64 22.56
N ALA A 96 11.95 5.81 22.97
CA ALA A 96 11.92 7.01 22.13
C ALA A 96 13.29 7.70 22.06
N GLY A 97 14.27 7.26 22.85
CA GLY A 97 15.59 7.86 22.89
C GLY A 97 15.55 9.34 23.33
N ALA A 98 16.52 10.10 22.86
CA ALA A 98 16.70 11.49 23.29
C ALA A 98 15.66 12.46 22.68
N LYS A 99 15.17 12.18 21.48
CA LYS A 99 14.32 13.10 20.71
C LYS A 99 13.08 12.48 20.07
N GLY A 100 12.94 11.15 20.03
CA GLY A 100 11.76 10.50 19.43
C GLY A 100 11.66 10.67 17.91
N GLN A 101 12.78 10.88 17.22
CA GLN A 101 12.89 11.07 15.77
C GLN A 101 12.84 9.73 15.03
N ILE A 102 11.78 9.00 15.32
CA ILE A 102 11.45 7.70 14.77
C ILE A 102 10.47 7.95 13.62
N ALA A 103 10.67 7.27 12.50
CA ALA A 103 9.77 7.33 11.36
C ALA A 103 9.39 5.94 10.86
N ILE A 104 8.14 5.82 10.42
CA ILE A 104 7.58 4.65 9.74
C ILE A 104 6.99 5.06 8.40
N GLY A 105 7.17 4.24 7.36
CA GLY A 105 6.45 4.42 6.11
C GLY A 105 6.94 3.51 5.00
N PHE A 106 6.94 4.04 3.79
CA PHE A 106 7.23 3.29 2.56
C PHE A 106 8.23 4.04 1.68
N THR A 107 9.17 3.30 1.11
CA THR A 107 10.18 3.86 0.19
C THR A 107 10.36 2.97 -1.04
N ALA A 108 10.76 3.55 -2.17
CA ALA A 108 11.16 2.78 -3.36
C ALA A 108 12.47 1.98 -3.12
N GLU A 109 12.76 1.00 -3.97
CA GLU A 109 13.94 0.13 -3.87
C GLU A 109 15.26 0.93 -3.80
N GLY A 110 15.44 1.90 -4.69
CA GLY A 110 16.63 2.74 -4.75
C GLY A 110 16.65 3.91 -3.75
N PHE A 111 15.91 3.83 -2.65
CA PHE A 111 15.81 4.93 -1.68
C PHE A 111 17.18 5.30 -1.11
N LYS A 112 17.45 6.61 -1.04
CA LYS A 112 18.72 7.13 -0.56
C LYS A 112 18.86 6.86 0.95
N MET A 113 19.79 5.98 1.29
CA MET A 113 20.13 5.69 2.68
C MET A 113 20.62 6.95 3.40
N ARG A 114 20.47 6.99 4.73
CA ARG A 114 20.72 8.16 5.61
C ARG A 114 19.69 9.29 5.50
N ARG A 115 18.48 8.96 5.05
CA ARG A 115 17.33 9.86 5.02
C ARG A 115 16.16 9.15 5.67
N GLN A 116 15.30 9.90 6.35
CA GLN A 116 14.06 9.33 6.86
C GLN A 116 13.03 9.15 5.74
N PRO A 117 12.13 8.16 5.81
CA PRO A 117 11.02 8.02 4.88
C PRO A 117 10.26 9.35 4.75
N GLY A 118 9.95 9.74 3.51
CA GLY A 118 9.30 11.00 3.19
C GLY A 118 10.23 12.20 2.96
N TRP A 119 11.54 12.09 3.23
CA TRP A 119 12.48 13.19 2.95
C TRP A 119 12.97 13.25 1.51
N GLU A 120 12.83 12.18 0.75
CA GLU A 120 13.25 12.08 -0.65
C GLU A 120 12.08 11.65 -1.55
N ALA A 121 12.14 11.99 -2.84
CA ALA A 121 11.11 11.59 -3.79
C ALA A 121 10.82 10.08 -3.76
N ASN A 122 9.60 9.70 -4.09
CA ASN A 122 9.13 8.31 -4.05
C ASN A 122 9.20 7.66 -2.65
N SER A 123 8.95 8.46 -1.61
CA SER A 123 8.85 7.97 -0.24
C SER A 123 7.81 8.73 0.57
N TYR A 124 7.27 8.03 1.57
CA TYR A 124 6.29 8.52 2.51
C TYR A 124 6.71 8.12 3.91
N GLY A 125 6.57 9.02 4.88
CA GLY A 125 6.88 8.74 6.27
C GLY A 125 6.04 9.54 7.24
N TYR A 126 5.61 8.88 8.31
CA TYR A 126 4.97 9.48 9.47
C TYR A 126 5.98 9.54 10.63
N HIS A 127 6.27 10.75 11.12
CA HIS A 127 7.38 11.03 12.03
C HIS A 127 6.87 11.21 13.46
N GLY A 128 7.59 10.64 14.43
CA GLY A 128 7.15 10.54 15.82
C GLY A 128 7.32 11.81 16.64
N ASP A 129 8.35 12.61 16.35
CA ASP A 129 8.72 13.80 17.11
C ASP A 129 7.76 14.98 16.88
N ASP A 130 7.19 15.10 15.68
CA ASP A 130 6.27 16.19 15.30
C ASP A 130 4.85 15.71 14.90
N GLY A 131 4.68 14.40 14.66
CA GLY A 131 3.41 13.85 14.18
C GLY A 131 3.14 14.18 12.71
N TYR A 132 4.15 14.63 11.96
CA TYR A 132 3.98 15.08 10.59
C TYR A 132 4.09 13.96 9.58
N LEU A 133 3.45 14.18 8.44
CA LEU A 133 3.62 13.39 7.24
C LEU A 133 4.64 14.06 6.32
N TYR A 134 5.57 13.26 5.83
CA TYR A 134 6.56 13.65 4.84
C TYR A 134 6.33 12.84 3.56
N ARG A 135 6.36 13.51 2.40
CA ARG A 135 6.01 12.93 1.08
C ARG A 135 6.96 13.32 -0.06
N GLY A 136 8.24 13.41 0.25
CA GLY A 136 9.35 13.46 -0.70
C GLY A 136 9.96 14.83 -0.98
N GLN A 137 9.62 15.85 -0.19
CA GLN A 137 10.15 17.22 -0.35
C GLN A 137 10.90 17.73 0.90
N GLY A 138 11.08 16.88 1.92
CA GLY A 138 11.77 17.24 3.18
C GLY A 138 11.02 18.24 4.07
N LYS A 139 9.89 18.80 3.60
CA LYS A 139 8.97 19.61 4.40
C LYS A 139 7.81 18.74 4.87
N GLY A 140 7.64 18.66 6.19
CA GLY A 140 6.54 17.93 6.82
C GLY A 140 5.23 18.71 6.79
N GLU A 141 4.13 17.97 6.86
CA GLU A 141 2.77 18.47 6.90
C GLU A 141 2.06 17.95 8.15
N THR A 142 1.26 18.81 8.79
CA THR A 142 0.43 18.39 9.93
C THR A 142 -0.46 17.23 9.52
N PHE A 143 -0.39 16.14 10.27
CA PHE A 143 -1.05 14.89 9.89
C PHE A 143 -1.67 14.18 11.09
N GLY A 144 -0.85 13.78 12.05
CA GLY A 144 -1.28 12.96 13.18
C GLY A 144 -0.75 13.45 14.52
N PRO A 145 -1.09 12.75 15.60
CA PRO A 145 -0.45 12.96 16.89
C PRO A 145 1.05 12.61 16.82
N THR A 146 1.85 13.11 17.74
CA THR A 146 3.20 12.55 17.98
C THR A 146 3.09 11.13 18.54
N TYR A 147 4.19 10.37 18.54
CA TYR A 147 4.25 9.05 19.18
C TYR A 147 5.60 8.81 19.87
N THR A 148 5.59 8.00 20.92
CA THR A 148 6.74 7.83 21.81
C THR A 148 6.81 6.42 22.39
N ALA A 149 7.69 6.18 23.36
CA ALA A 149 7.86 4.90 24.01
C ALA A 149 6.54 4.33 24.54
N GLY A 150 6.27 3.07 24.22
CA GLY A 150 5.03 2.36 24.55
C GLY A 150 3.94 2.44 23.49
N ASP A 151 4.07 3.34 22.49
CA ASP A 151 3.11 3.39 21.38
C ASP A 151 3.38 2.30 20.33
N THR A 152 2.31 1.76 19.77
CA THR A 152 2.32 0.96 18.54
C THR A 152 1.82 1.80 17.38
N VAL A 153 2.61 1.91 16.32
CA VAL A 153 2.31 2.73 15.14
C VAL A 153 2.34 1.85 13.91
N GLY A 154 1.32 1.93 13.07
CA GLY A 154 1.23 1.15 11.85
C GLY A 154 1.26 1.98 10.59
N ALA A 155 1.67 1.35 9.51
CA ALA A 155 1.60 1.91 8.16
C ALA A 155 1.08 0.84 7.19
N GLY A 156 0.15 1.23 6.34
CA GLY A 156 -0.46 0.34 5.36
C GLY A 156 -0.75 1.00 4.03
N ILE A 157 -1.04 0.17 3.05
CA ILE A 157 -1.43 0.53 1.70
C ILE A 157 -2.80 -0.09 1.44
N ASN A 158 -3.76 0.75 1.08
CA ASN A 158 -5.01 0.32 0.50
C ASN A 158 -4.88 0.40 -1.04
N TYR A 159 -4.77 -0.77 -1.68
CA TYR A 159 -4.59 -0.84 -3.14
C TYR A 159 -5.88 -0.55 -3.90
N ALA A 160 -7.05 -0.66 -3.26
CA ALA A 160 -8.30 -0.29 -3.88
C ALA A 160 -8.48 1.22 -4.00
N SER A 161 -8.23 1.96 -2.91
CA SER A 161 -8.34 3.42 -2.91
C SER A 161 -7.06 4.11 -3.39
N GLN A 162 -5.95 3.37 -3.57
CA GLN A 162 -4.61 3.91 -3.80
C GLN A 162 -4.25 4.92 -2.72
N GLU A 163 -4.37 4.52 -1.45
CA GLU A 163 -4.04 5.36 -0.30
C GLU A 163 -3.05 4.65 0.62
N PHE A 164 -2.10 5.40 1.16
CA PHE A 164 -1.44 5.03 2.40
C PHE A 164 -2.37 5.33 3.57
N PHE A 165 -2.32 4.53 4.62
CA PHE A 165 -2.96 4.83 5.88
C PHE A 165 -2.01 4.53 7.03
N PHE A 166 -2.12 5.31 8.10
CA PHE A 166 -1.31 5.14 9.29
C PHE A 166 -2.22 4.92 10.50
N THR A 167 -1.69 4.23 11.51
CA THR A 167 -2.42 3.98 12.75
C THR A 167 -1.54 4.33 13.94
N LYS A 168 -2.18 4.70 15.05
CA LYS A 168 -1.55 4.80 16.36
C LYS A 168 -2.44 4.09 17.37
N ASN A 169 -1.87 3.13 18.09
CA ASN A 169 -2.54 2.33 19.12
C ASN A 169 -3.92 1.82 18.65
N GLY A 170 -3.94 1.24 17.44
CA GLY A 170 -5.14 0.64 16.84
C GLY A 170 -6.16 1.63 16.29
N THR A 171 -5.87 2.93 16.27
CA THR A 171 -6.76 3.94 15.68
C THR A 171 -6.14 4.51 14.40
N ILE A 172 -6.93 4.64 13.33
CA ILE A 172 -6.49 5.28 12.08
C ILE A 172 -6.18 6.76 12.35
N VAL A 173 -5.02 7.22 11.87
CA VAL A 173 -4.59 8.62 11.92
C VAL A 173 -5.13 9.41 10.73
N GLY A 174 -5.11 8.81 9.54
CA GLY A 174 -5.70 9.39 8.33
C GLY A 174 -5.19 8.71 7.03
N PRO A 175 -5.95 8.81 5.94
CA PRO A 175 -5.50 8.38 4.62
C PRO A 175 -4.65 9.45 3.93
N VAL A 176 -3.75 9.00 3.05
CA VAL A 176 -2.88 9.84 2.22
C VAL A 176 -2.88 9.24 0.82
N TYR A 177 -3.20 10.05 -0.20
CA TYR A 177 -3.20 9.55 -1.57
C TYR A 177 -1.80 9.05 -1.99
N LYS A 178 -1.75 7.86 -2.57
CA LYS A 178 -0.52 7.23 -3.07
C LYS A 178 -0.33 7.61 -4.53
N ASP A 179 0.59 8.54 -4.78
CA ASP A 179 1.00 8.94 -6.12
C ASP A 179 2.29 8.25 -6.62
N VAL A 180 2.90 7.38 -5.79
CA VAL A 180 4.14 6.67 -6.13
C VAL A 180 3.83 5.33 -6.82
N LYS A 181 4.62 5.04 -7.86
CA LYS A 181 4.55 3.83 -8.67
C LYS A 181 5.68 2.88 -8.34
N GLY A 182 5.50 1.61 -8.70
CA GLY A 182 6.50 0.55 -8.54
C GLY A 182 6.50 -0.10 -7.16
N PRO A 183 7.45 -1.03 -6.92
CA PRO A 183 7.57 -1.74 -5.66
C PRO A 183 7.90 -0.78 -4.51
N LEU A 184 7.16 -0.89 -3.42
CA LEU A 184 7.35 -0.10 -2.22
C LEU A 184 7.76 -1.00 -1.07
N PHE A 185 8.80 -0.62 -0.35
CA PHE A 185 9.32 -1.38 0.77
C PHE A 185 8.84 -0.74 2.07
N PRO A 186 8.36 -1.52 3.04
CA PRO A 186 8.22 -1.07 4.41
C PRO A 186 9.56 -0.56 4.92
N THR A 187 9.57 0.62 5.51
CA THR A 187 10.80 1.29 5.92
C THR A 187 10.60 1.94 7.27
N ILE A 188 11.62 1.77 8.12
CA ILE A 188 11.70 2.44 9.42
C ILE A 188 13.00 3.24 9.50
N ALA A 189 12.97 4.32 10.25
CA ALA A 189 14.17 5.09 10.56
C ALA A 189 14.19 5.55 12.02
N VAL A 190 15.41 5.70 12.53
CA VAL A 190 15.76 6.24 13.84
C VAL A 190 16.90 7.24 13.64
N HIS A 191 16.92 8.31 14.43
CA HIS A 191 17.79 9.46 14.24
C HIS A 191 18.25 10.10 15.56
N SER A 192 17.86 9.58 16.72
CA SER A 192 18.38 10.05 18.00
C SER A 192 18.84 8.94 18.94
N GLN A 193 19.75 9.32 19.83
CA GLN A 193 20.43 8.40 20.74
C GLN A 193 19.43 7.54 21.52
N ASN A 194 19.69 6.22 21.58
CA ASN A 194 18.91 5.22 22.31
C ASN A 194 17.50 4.95 21.77
N GLU A 195 17.13 5.48 20.61
CA GLU A 195 15.89 5.06 19.95
C GLU A 195 15.93 3.57 19.67
N GLU A 196 14.88 2.86 20.06
CA GLU A 196 14.73 1.43 19.84
C GLU A 196 13.30 1.10 19.44
N VAL A 197 13.16 0.38 18.33
CA VAL A 197 11.86 -0.04 17.80
C VAL A 197 11.89 -1.51 17.44
N ARG A 198 10.73 -2.17 17.54
CA ARG A 198 10.50 -3.53 17.05
C ARG A 198 9.44 -3.52 15.98
N VAL A 199 9.68 -4.20 14.87
CA VAL A 199 8.77 -4.31 13.74
C VAL A 199 7.97 -5.60 13.81
N ASN A 200 6.69 -5.52 13.46
CA ASN A 200 5.81 -6.65 13.23
C ASN A 200 5.32 -6.60 11.77
N PHE A 201 5.79 -7.54 10.95
CA PHE A 201 5.33 -7.73 9.56
C PHE A 201 4.09 -8.65 9.44
N GLY A 202 3.41 -8.94 10.57
CA GLY A 202 2.25 -9.84 10.64
C GLY A 202 2.56 -11.23 11.19
N LYS A 203 3.76 -11.44 11.78
CA LYS A 203 4.10 -12.67 12.51
C LYS A 203 3.38 -12.75 13.87
N GLU A 204 3.13 -11.60 14.47
CA GLU A 204 2.33 -11.46 15.69
C GLU A 204 1.01 -10.76 15.35
N PRO A 205 -0.06 -10.95 16.15
CA PRO A 205 -1.29 -10.17 15.98
C PRO A 205 -1.01 -8.67 16.00
N PHE A 206 -1.63 -7.94 15.08
CA PHE A 206 -1.55 -6.48 15.07
C PHE A 206 -2.37 -5.88 16.21
N PHE A 207 -1.94 -4.72 16.71
CA PHE A 207 -2.73 -3.92 17.62
C PHE A 207 -3.96 -3.34 16.90
N PHE A 208 -3.80 -2.96 15.63
CA PHE A 208 -4.90 -2.58 14.76
C PHE A 208 -5.71 -3.80 14.28
N ASP A 209 -7.05 -3.71 14.34
CA ASP A 209 -7.93 -4.74 13.77
C ASP A 209 -8.00 -4.62 12.23
N LEU A 210 -6.92 -5.09 11.60
CA LEU A 210 -6.78 -5.07 10.15
C LEU A 210 -7.88 -5.88 9.45
N LYS A 211 -8.38 -6.96 10.07
CA LYS A 211 -9.42 -7.80 9.48
C LYS A 211 -10.76 -7.07 9.42
N ALA A 212 -11.14 -6.39 10.50
CA ALA A 212 -12.34 -5.57 10.51
C ALA A 212 -12.23 -4.41 9.51
N PHE A 213 -11.06 -3.77 9.44
CA PHE A 213 -10.81 -2.72 8.47
C PHE A 213 -10.90 -3.22 7.02
N GLU A 214 -10.31 -4.37 6.71
CA GLU A 214 -10.41 -5.00 5.39
C GLU A 214 -11.87 -5.31 5.01
N ALA A 215 -12.65 -5.86 5.93
CA ALA A 215 -14.07 -6.13 5.72
C ALA A 215 -14.86 -4.84 5.45
N GLN A 216 -14.56 -3.76 6.17
CA GLN A 216 -15.17 -2.45 5.94
C GLN A 216 -14.83 -1.91 4.55
N GLU A 217 -13.57 -2.00 4.12
CA GLU A 217 -13.14 -1.55 2.79
C GLU A 217 -13.80 -2.37 1.67
N ARG A 218 -13.91 -3.70 1.83
CA ARG A 218 -14.63 -4.57 0.88
C ARG A 218 -16.11 -4.18 0.77
N ALA A 219 -16.77 -3.90 1.90
CA ALA A 219 -18.15 -3.45 1.90
C ALA A 219 -18.33 -2.10 1.18
N LYS A 220 -17.41 -1.16 1.39
CA LYS A 220 -17.43 0.14 0.67
C LYS A 220 -17.29 -0.05 -0.83
N GLN A 221 -16.37 -0.89 -1.29
CA GLN A 221 -16.20 -1.19 -2.71
C GLN A 221 -17.46 -1.79 -3.33
N GLN A 222 -18.07 -2.77 -2.65
CA GLN A 222 -19.30 -3.40 -3.12
C GLN A 222 -20.43 -2.38 -3.28
N MET A 223 -20.60 -1.49 -2.30
CA MET A 223 -21.60 -0.41 -2.38
C MET A 223 -21.33 0.58 -3.52
N MET A 224 -20.06 0.88 -3.83
CA MET A 224 -19.71 1.76 -4.96
C MET A 224 -20.05 1.10 -6.32
N ILE A 225 -19.76 -0.18 -6.47
CA ILE A 225 -20.07 -0.95 -7.68
C ILE A 225 -21.58 -1.01 -7.92
N GLU A 226 -22.37 -1.25 -6.87
CA GLU A 226 -23.84 -1.28 -6.94
C GLU A 226 -24.43 0.09 -7.34
N LYS A 227 -23.86 1.19 -6.85
CA LYS A 227 -24.29 2.55 -7.21
C LYS A 227 -23.95 2.92 -8.66
N MET A 228 -22.83 2.44 -9.19
CA MET A 228 -22.40 2.74 -10.57
C MET A 228 -23.14 1.91 -11.62
N SER A 229 -23.69 0.75 -11.25
CA SER A 229 -24.33 -0.20 -12.18
C SER A 229 -25.79 0.14 -12.53
N LEU A 230 -26.33 1.30 -12.15
CA LEU A 230 -27.72 1.69 -12.42
C LEU A 230 -27.86 3.03 -13.14
N PRO A 231 -28.14 3.02 -14.46
CA PRO A 231 -29.10 3.92 -15.07
C PRO A 231 -30.41 3.14 -15.36
N GLN A 232 -31.39 3.25 -14.46
CA GLN A 232 -32.78 2.98 -14.82
C GLN A 232 -33.28 4.15 -15.67
N ASN A 233 -33.10 4.08 -16.99
CA ASN A 233 -33.95 4.75 -17.99
C ASN A 233 -33.47 4.42 -19.42
N VAL A 234 -33.76 3.21 -19.89
CA VAL A 234 -33.98 2.96 -21.33
C VAL A 234 -35.28 2.16 -21.44
N SER A 235 -36.41 2.85 -21.32
CA SER A 235 -37.74 2.26 -21.49
C SER A 235 -38.62 3.11 -22.41
N HIS A 236 -38.22 3.34 -23.67
CA HIS A 236 -39.14 3.86 -24.70
C HIS A 236 -38.69 3.34 -26.07
N GLY A 237 -39.50 2.67 -26.89
CA GLY A 237 -40.90 2.29 -26.75
C GLY A 237 -41.28 1.18 -27.72
N ASN A 238 -42.27 0.38 -27.33
CA ASN A 238 -42.97 -0.55 -28.21
C ASN A 238 -43.75 0.27 -29.24
N VAL A 239 -43.32 0.27 -30.51
CA VAL A 239 -44.18 0.72 -31.60
C VAL A 239 -45.18 -0.41 -31.86
N LEU A 240 -46.42 -0.20 -31.39
CA LEU A 240 -47.58 -0.96 -31.83
C LEU A 240 -47.79 -0.69 -33.31
N VAL A 241 -47.48 -1.66 -34.16
CA VAL A 241 -47.92 -1.67 -35.56
C VAL A 241 -49.42 -1.96 -35.55
N GLN A 242 -50.24 -0.91 -35.60
CA GLN A 242 -51.63 -1.07 -36.02
C GLN A 242 -51.64 -1.32 -37.52
N GLY A 243 -51.82 -2.59 -37.89
CA GLY A 243 -52.28 -2.95 -39.22
C GLY A 243 -53.72 -2.44 -39.41
N SER A 244 -53.97 -1.72 -40.49
CA SER A 244 -55.31 -1.56 -41.04
C SER A 244 -55.27 -1.95 -42.51
N ILE A 245 -55.95 -3.06 -42.77
CA ILE A 245 -56.31 -3.57 -44.08
C ILE A 245 -57.45 -2.69 -44.60
N LYS A 246 -57.29 -2.10 -45.79
CA LYS A 246 -58.24 -2.16 -46.92
C LYS A 246 -57.64 -1.49 -48.14
#